data_AF-A0A0K3A5N5-F1
#
_entry.id   AF-A0A0K3A5N5-F1
#
_cell.length_a   1.000
_cell.length_b   1.000
_cell.length_c   1.000
_cell.angle_alpha   90.00
_cell.angle_beta   90.00
_cell.angle_gamma   90.00
#
_symmetry.space_group_name_H-M   'P 1'
#
loop_
_entity.id
_entity.type
_entity.pdbx_description
1 polymer ?
#
loop_
_entity_poly.entity_id
_entity_poly.type
_entity_poly.pdbx_seq_one_letter_code
_entity_poly.pdbx_strand_id
1 'polypeptide(L)'
;MKTFVAALGVVALAIAPLVSTAATPRATASAEKQLWSFSERLALALPGDGRDILKIASASFDSVATQAGLEHRAASREIAPSLFASNVVVVTTPDNHTNSASFDVTGSCVSMAALRNRYPNLIVMDYARGDNEHATYTFGAQVGDAIVAYSFPAKKLDCMSRVAVTPAKVTKSKLGIQ
;
A
#
# COMPACT_ATOMS: atom_id res chain seq x y z
N MET A 1 -57.43 -31.34 -47.74
CA MET A 1 -56.00 -31.71 -47.69
C MET A 1 -55.20 -30.48 -47.26
N LYS A 2 -54.34 -30.63 -46.23
CA LYS A 2 -53.06 -29.89 -45.95
C LYS A 2 -53.11 -28.35 -45.86
N THR A 3 -52.59 -27.66 -44.85
CA THR A 3 -51.57 -27.95 -43.81
C THR A 3 -51.67 -26.87 -42.72
N PHE A 4 -51.58 -27.25 -41.44
CA PHE A 4 -51.29 -26.32 -40.33
C PHE A 4 -49.77 -26.13 -40.23
N VAL A 5 -49.30 -24.87 -40.21
CA VAL A 5 -47.91 -24.53 -39.88
C VAL A 5 -47.87 -24.06 -38.44
N ALA A 6 -47.24 -24.86 -37.58
CA ALA A 6 -47.00 -24.52 -36.18
C ALA A 6 -45.77 -23.59 -36.09
N ALA A 7 -45.96 -22.40 -35.52
CA ALA A 7 -44.87 -21.49 -35.21
C ALA A 7 -44.25 -21.88 -33.85
N LEU A 8 -43.03 -22.40 -33.86
CA LEU A 8 -42.21 -22.62 -32.67
C LEU A 8 -41.58 -21.29 -32.25
N GLY A 9 -42.16 -20.63 -31.25
CA GLY A 9 -41.55 -19.49 -30.59
C GLY A 9 -40.39 -19.95 -29.71
N VAL A 10 -39.17 -19.61 -30.11
CA VAL A 10 -37.97 -19.80 -29.28
C VAL A 10 -37.95 -18.69 -28.23
N VAL A 11 -38.26 -19.04 -26.98
CA VAL A 11 -38.05 -18.15 -25.83
C VAL A 11 -36.55 -18.11 -25.54
N ALA A 12 -35.89 -17.04 -25.98
CA ALA A 12 -34.52 -16.74 -25.61
C ALA A 12 -34.48 -16.28 -24.15
N LEU A 13 -34.14 -17.19 -23.23
CA LEU A 13 -33.79 -16.85 -21.85
C LEU A 13 -32.49 -16.03 -21.87
N ALA A 14 -32.60 -14.72 -21.70
CA ALA A 14 -31.47 -13.84 -21.49
C ALA A 14 -30.81 -14.17 -20.15
N ILE A 15 -29.72 -14.94 -20.19
CA ILE A 15 -28.85 -15.18 -19.04
C ILE A 15 -28.04 -13.90 -18.84
N ALA A 16 -28.52 -13.01 -17.97
CA ALA A 16 -27.71 -11.86 -17.56
C ALA A 16 -26.48 -12.37 -16.79
N PRO A 17 -25.24 -11.99 -17.17
CA PRO A 17 -24.06 -12.38 -16.43
C PRO A 17 -24.10 -11.72 -15.04
N LEU A 18 -24.22 -12.56 -14.00
CA LEU A 18 -23.99 -12.16 -12.62
C LEU A 18 -22.52 -11.79 -12.48
N VAL A 19 -22.21 -10.50 -12.54
CA VAL A 19 -20.89 -9.98 -12.15
C VAL A 19 -20.78 -10.18 -10.64
N SER A 20 -20.10 -11.24 -10.23
CA SER A 20 -19.82 -11.49 -8.82
C SER A 20 -18.83 -10.42 -8.34
N THR A 21 -19.32 -9.41 -7.61
CA THR A 21 -18.49 -8.45 -6.88
C THR A 21 -17.90 -9.15 -5.67
N ALA A 22 -16.93 -10.05 -5.90
CA ALA A 22 -16.22 -10.70 -4.82
C ALA A 22 -15.56 -9.62 -3.96
N ALA A 23 -15.91 -9.61 -2.67
CA ALA A 23 -15.28 -8.71 -1.69
C ALA A 23 -13.76 -8.90 -1.75
N THR A 24 -13.01 -7.81 -1.66
CA THR A 24 -11.54 -7.88 -1.65
C THR A 24 -11.09 -8.80 -0.51
N PRO A 25 -10.25 -9.82 -0.77
CA PRO A 25 -9.89 -10.79 0.26
C PRO A 25 -9.16 -10.11 1.40
N ARG A 26 -9.48 -10.47 2.64
CA ARG A 26 -8.77 -9.98 3.82
C ARG A 26 -7.41 -10.68 3.94
N ALA A 27 -6.37 -9.95 4.33
CA ALA A 27 -5.08 -10.54 4.61
C ALA A 27 -5.17 -11.50 5.81
N THR A 28 -4.45 -12.61 5.74
CA THR A 28 -4.30 -13.52 6.89
C THR A 28 -3.37 -12.90 7.93
N ALA A 29 -3.45 -13.35 9.19
CA ALA A 29 -2.53 -12.88 10.24
C ALA A 29 -1.05 -13.13 9.90
N SER A 30 -0.74 -14.20 9.16
CA SER A 30 0.61 -14.46 8.68
C SER A 30 1.06 -13.47 7.61
N ALA A 31 0.17 -13.08 6.68
CA ALA A 31 0.45 -12.06 5.68
C ALA A 31 0.61 -10.67 6.32
N GLU A 32 -0.24 -10.32 7.30
CA GLU A 32 -0.09 -9.10 8.10
C GLU A 32 1.28 -9.05 8.78
N LYS A 33 1.72 -10.16 9.42
CA LYS A 33 3.05 -10.25 10.06
C LYS A 33 4.20 -10.01 9.07
N GLN A 34 4.07 -10.50 7.83
CA GLN A 34 5.07 -10.31 6.79
C GLN A 34 5.10 -8.85 6.30
N LEU A 35 3.94 -8.18 6.20
CA LEU A 35 3.86 -6.74 5.92
C LEU A 35 4.56 -5.92 7.01
N TRP A 36 4.30 -6.21 8.29
CA TRP A 36 4.97 -5.52 9.40
C TRP A 36 6.47 -5.70 9.31
N SER A 37 6.94 -6.95 9.21
CA SER A 37 8.37 -7.25 9.07
C SER A 37 9.00 -6.58 7.85
N PHE A 38 8.29 -6.50 6.73
CA PHE A 38 8.78 -5.81 5.53
C PHE A 38 8.93 -4.30 5.77
N SER A 39 7.88 -3.63 6.26
CA SER A 39 7.91 -2.20 6.53
C SER A 39 8.91 -1.81 7.63
N GLU A 40 9.07 -2.65 8.65
CA GLU A 40 10.03 -2.45 9.75
C GLU A 40 11.47 -2.62 9.29
N ARG A 41 11.76 -3.59 8.41
CA ARG A 41 13.11 -3.71 7.83
C ARG A 41 13.49 -2.50 6.98
N LEU A 42 12.54 -1.94 6.23
CA LEU A 42 12.76 -0.68 5.54
C LEU A 42 13.06 0.43 6.57
N ALA A 43 12.25 0.55 7.62
CA ALA A 43 12.43 1.55 8.67
C ALA A 43 13.79 1.46 9.38
N LEU A 44 14.24 0.26 9.72
CA LEU A 44 15.53 0.03 10.37
C LEU A 44 16.73 0.28 9.45
N ALA A 45 16.52 0.33 8.13
CA ALA A 45 17.54 0.76 7.18
C ALA A 45 17.63 2.30 7.03
N LEU A 46 16.77 3.06 7.74
CA LEU A 46 16.74 4.52 7.72
C LEU A 46 17.09 5.13 9.10
N PRO A 47 17.86 6.23 9.13
CA PRO A 47 18.69 6.75 8.03
C PRO A 47 19.87 5.80 7.73
N GLY A 48 20.28 5.68 6.47
CA GLY A 48 21.31 4.71 6.10
C GLY A 48 21.80 4.84 4.66
N ASP A 49 22.57 3.85 4.22
CA ASP A 49 23.04 3.71 2.84
C ASP A 49 21.87 3.29 1.94
N GLY A 50 21.65 4.02 0.85
CA GLY A 50 20.65 3.75 -0.18
C GLY A 50 20.66 2.32 -0.71
N ARG A 51 21.84 1.69 -0.76
CA ARG A 51 22.00 0.31 -1.26
C ARG A 51 21.30 -0.71 -0.37
N ASP A 52 21.23 -0.50 0.93
CA ASP A 52 20.62 -1.45 1.86
C ASP A 52 19.11 -1.45 1.72
N ILE A 53 18.50 -0.26 1.64
CA ILE A 53 17.05 -0.18 1.45
C ILE A 53 16.63 -0.66 0.07
N LEU A 54 17.42 -0.41 -0.99
CA LEU A 54 17.13 -0.89 -2.34
C LEU A 54 17.06 -2.41 -2.34
N LYS A 55 18.06 -3.10 -1.76
CA LYS A 55 18.07 -4.57 -1.62
C LYS A 55 16.87 -5.11 -0.85
N ILE A 56 16.42 -4.39 0.18
CA ILE A 56 15.25 -4.79 0.96
C ILE A 56 13.98 -4.62 0.13
N ALA A 57 13.84 -3.49 -0.57
CA ALA A 57 12.61 -3.08 -1.23
C ALA A 57 12.33 -3.89 -2.51
N SER A 58 13.31 -4.07 -3.40
CA SER A 58 13.16 -4.85 -4.64
C SER A 58 14.50 -5.39 -5.16
N ALA A 59 14.44 -6.37 -6.06
CA ALA A 59 15.61 -6.90 -6.75
C ALA A 59 16.07 -6.00 -7.92
N SER A 60 15.15 -5.24 -8.52
CA SER A 60 15.42 -4.38 -9.67
C SER A 60 14.69 -3.04 -9.55
N PHE A 61 15.31 -2.00 -10.11
CA PHE A 61 14.79 -0.64 -10.14
C PHE A 61 15.14 0.06 -11.45
N ASP A 62 14.24 0.93 -11.91
CA ASP A 62 14.53 2.00 -12.85
C ASP A 62 14.82 3.27 -12.06
N SER A 63 15.80 4.07 -12.48
CA SER A 63 16.21 5.28 -11.75
C SER A 63 15.94 6.55 -12.56
N VAL A 64 15.40 7.57 -11.90
CA VAL A 64 15.14 8.90 -12.49
C VAL A 64 15.72 9.98 -11.58
N ALA A 65 16.51 10.89 -12.17
CA ALA A 65 17.03 12.04 -11.43
C ALA A 65 15.93 13.07 -11.17
N THR A 66 15.87 13.57 -9.94
CA THR A 66 14.90 14.57 -9.48
C THR A 66 15.62 15.69 -8.73
N GLN A 67 14.91 16.77 -8.41
CA GLN A 67 15.46 17.84 -7.56
C GLN A 67 15.81 17.36 -6.14
N ALA A 68 15.17 16.29 -5.65
CA ALA A 68 15.39 15.74 -4.32
C ALA A 68 16.50 14.67 -4.27
N GLY A 69 17.12 14.36 -5.41
CA GLY A 69 18.11 13.29 -5.57
C GLY A 69 17.67 12.25 -6.60
N LEU A 70 18.05 10.99 -6.40
CA LEU A 70 17.74 9.91 -7.33
C LEU A 70 16.52 9.12 -6.81
N GLU A 71 15.48 9.04 -7.63
CA GLU A 71 14.28 8.25 -7.38
C GLU A 71 14.39 6.90 -8.09
N HIS A 72 14.30 5.82 -7.32
CA HIS A 72 14.34 4.46 -7.81
C HIS A 72 12.94 3.86 -7.76
N ARG A 73 12.44 3.40 -8.89
CA ARG A 73 11.11 2.81 -9.05
C ARG A 73 11.23 1.33 -9.34
N ALA A 74 10.52 0.52 -8.58
CA ALA A 74 10.37 -0.89 -8.89
C ALA A 74 8.90 -1.24 -9.13
N ALA A 75 8.71 -2.26 -9.95
CA ALA A 75 7.42 -2.89 -10.14
C ALA A 75 6.94 -3.60 -8.86
N SER A 76 5.86 -4.35 -8.97
CA SER A 76 5.27 -5.05 -7.84
C SER A 76 6.17 -6.18 -7.31
N ARG A 77 6.17 -6.34 -6.00
CA ARG A 77 6.81 -7.44 -5.28
C ARG A 77 5.81 -8.08 -4.32
N GLU A 78 5.76 -9.40 -4.33
CA GLU A 78 5.00 -10.15 -3.33
C GLU A 78 5.65 -10.07 -1.95
N ILE A 79 4.88 -9.63 -0.96
CA ILE A 79 5.28 -9.61 0.46
C ILE A 79 4.91 -10.95 1.09
N ALA A 80 3.69 -11.42 0.81
CA ALA A 80 3.09 -12.66 1.30
C ALA A 80 2.05 -13.14 0.28
N PRO A 81 1.55 -14.39 0.38
CA PRO A 81 0.51 -14.87 -0.53
C PRO A 81 -0.64 -13.87 -0.66
N SER A 82 -0.89 -13.43 -1.89
CA SER A 82 -1.93 -12.45 -2.25
C SER A 82 -1.78 -11.04 -1.66
N LEU A 83 -0.65 -10.68 -1.06
CA LEU A 83 -0.35 -9.35 -0.53
C LEU A 83 0.95 -8.80 -1.14
N PHE A 84 0.86 -7.64 -1.80
CA PHE A 84 1.94 -7.11 -2.62
C PHE A 84 2.31 -5.68 -2.24
N ALA A 85 3.59 -5.35 -2.37
CA ALA A 85 4.12 -3.99 -2.46
C ALA A 85 4.20 -3.61 -3.94
N SER A 86 3.32 -2.73 -4.39
CA SER A 86 3.29 -2.21 -5.76
C SER A 86 3.80 -0.77 -5.80
N ASN A 87 4.19 -0.29 -6.99
CA ASN A 87 4.70 1.08 -7.18
C ASN A 87 5.74 1.46 -6.13
N VAL A 88 6.74 0.59 -5.95
CA VAL A 88 7.77 0.80 -4.93
C VAL A 88 8.65 1.96 -5.38
N VAL A 89 8.79 2.95 -4.51
CA VAL A 89 9.61 4.15 -4.74
C VAL A 89 10.60 4.29 -3.60
N VAL A 90 11.88 4.39 -3.92
CA VAL A 90 12.95 4.71 -2.97
C VAL A 90 13.60 6.01 -3.42
N VAL A 91 13.66 7.01 -2.54
CA VAL A 91 14.35 8.28 -2.81
C VAL A 91 15.67 8.29 -2.07
N THR A 92 16.76 8.47 -2.81
CA THR A 92 18.12 8.64 -2.29
C THR A 92 18.61 10.05 -2.54
N THR A 93 19.34 10.62 -1.59
CA THR A 93 20.02 11.90 -1.74
C THR A 93 21.22 11.78 -2.69
N PRO A 94 21.79 12.89 -3.18
CA PRO A 94 22.95 12.87 -4.08
C PRO A 94 24.20 12.15 -3.53
N ASP A 95 24.36 12.10 -2.22
CA ASP A 95 25.41 11.37 -1.50
C ASP A 95 25.04 9.91 -1.18
N ASN A 96 24.00 9.38 -1.84
CA ASN A 96 23.50 8.01 -1.72
C ASN A 96 22.93 7.63 -0.34
N HIS A 97 22.59 8.59 0.51
CA HIS A 97 21.81 8.30 1.71
C HIS A 97 20.33 8.09 1.37
N THR A 98 19.67 7.17 2.07
CA THR A 98 18.22 7.02 1.90
C THR A 98 17.48 8.19 2.52
N ASN A 99 16.67 8.86 1.72
CA ASN A 99 15.75 9.89 2.18
C ASN A 99 14.38 9.30 2.55
N SER A 100 13.83 8.40 1.73
CA SER A 100 12.54 7.76 1.99
C SER A 100 12.34 6.49 1.17
N ALA A 101 11.36 5.68 1.57
CA ALA A 101 10.80 4.61 0.75
C ALA A 101 9.28 4.61 0.85
N SER A 102 8.57 4.19 -0.19
CA SER A 102 7.13 4.00 -0.15
C SER A 102 6.68 2.93 -1.13
N PHE A 103 5.51 2.36 -0.88
CA PHE A 103 4.86 1.41 -1.77
C PHE A 103 3.35 1.41 -1.53
N ASP A 104 2.60 1.09 -2.56
CA ASP A 104 1.18 0.84 -2.48
C ASP A 104 0.93 -0.60 -2.03
N VAL A 105 -0.06 -0.80 -1.17
CA VAL A 105 -0.47 -2.13 -0.68
C VAL A 105 -1.60 -2.63 -1.56
N THR A 106 -1.36 -3.73 -2.29
CA THR A 106 -2.31 -4.27 -3.26
C THR A 106 -2.57 -5.76 -3.04
N GLY A 107 -3.71 -6.25 -3.54
CA GLY A 107 -4.17 -7.63 -3.33
C GLY A 107 -5.07 -7.73 -2.11
N SER A 108 -4.65 -8.46 -1.08
CA SER A 108 -5.39 -8.65 0.16
C SER A 108 -5.39 -7.39 1.03
N CYS A 109 -6.52 -7.10 1.67
CA CYS A 109 -6.70 -5.92 2.51
C CYS A 109 -6.20 -6.14 3.94
N VAL A 110 -5.37 -5.22 4.42
CA VAL A 110 -4.97 -5.09 5.84
C VAL A 110 -5.75 -3.95 6.46
N SER A 111 -6.46 -4.23 7.57
CA SER A 111 -7.37 -3.27 8.20
C SER A 111 -6.68 -2.31 9.17
N MET A 112 -7.27 -1.13 9.39
CA MET A 112 -6.84 -0.20 10.45
C MET A 112 -6.89 -0.85 11.85
N ALA A 113 -7.81 -1.78 12.08
CA ALA A 113 -7.86 -2.53 13.34
C ALA A 113 -6.61 -3.41 13.53
N ALA A 114 -6.13 -4.08 12.47
CA ALA A 114 -4.89 -4.85 12.51
C ALA A 114 -3.67 -3.95 12.80
N LEU A 115 -3.63 -2.75 12.20
CA LEU A 115 -2.59 -1.76 12.49
C LEU A 115 -2.58 -1.35 13.96
N ARG A 116 -3.74 -1.01 14.52
CA ARG A 116 -3.89 -0.63 15.94
C ARG A 116 -3.50 -1.76 16.90
N ASN A 117 -3.75 -3.01 16.51
CA ASN A 117 -3.33 -4.17 17.28
C ASN A 117 -1.80 -4.35 17.22
N ARG A 118 -1.15 -4.04 16.09
CA ARG A 118 0.31 -4.12 15.94
C ARG A 118 1.02 -3.01 16.71
N TYR A 119 0.55 -1.78 16.61
CA TYR A 119 1.18 -0.60 17.22
C TYR A 119 0.19 0.11 18.15
N PRO A 120 0.35 -0.02 19.48
CA PRO A 120 -0.57 0.59 20.43
C PRO A 120 -0.44 2.13 20.48
N ASN A 121 0.74 2.66 20.11
CA ASN A 121 1.04 4.09 20.12
C ASN A 121 1.21 4.58 18.68
N LEU A 122 0.14 5.09 18.09
CA LEU A 122 0.14 5.66 16.74
C LEU A 122 0.12 7.19 16.80
N ILE A 123 0.89 7.80 15.91
CA ILE A 123 0.86 9.24 15.64
C ILE A 123 -0.17 9.49 14.55
N VAL A 124 -1.15 10.36 14.78
CA VAL A 124 -2.02 10.82 13.70
C VAL A 124 -1.24 11.82 12.85
N MET A 125 -0.89 11.42 11.63
CA MET A 125 -0.06 12.24 10.73
C MET A 125 -0.89 13.09 9.78
N ASP A 126 -2.00 12.54 9.29
CA ASP A 126 -2.96 13.27 8.48
C ASP A 126 -4.36 12.69 8.66
N TYR A 127 -5.37 13.51 8.43
CA TYR A 127 -6.77 13.13 8.49
C TYR A 127 -7.47 13.48 7.18
N ALA A 128 -8.46 12.68 6.82
CA ALA A 128 -9.23 12.88 5.60
C ALA A 128 -9.95 14.24 5.65
N ARG A 129 -9.63 15.12 4.69
CA ARG A 129 -10.33 16.40 4.48
C ARG A 129 -11.29 16.26 3.30
N GLY A 130 -12.59 16.33 3.57
CA GLY A 130 -13.65 16.19 2.57
C GLY A 130 -13.95 14.73 2.20
N ASP A 131 -14.89 14.55 1.27
CA ASP A 131 -15.41 13.24 0.87
C ASP A 131 -14.95 12.79 -0.53
N ASN A 132 -13.76 13.22 -0.95
CA ASN A 132 -13.20 12.84 -2.25
C ASN A 132 -12.47 11.49 -2.20
N GLU A 133 -12.27 10.89 -3.37
CA GLU A 133 -11.61 9.58 -3.56
C GLU A 133 -10.12 9.55 -3.17
N HIS A 134 -9.49 10.73 -3.03
CA HIS A 134 -8.10 10.87 -2.60
C HIS A 134 -7.95 11.12 -1.10
N ALA A 135 -9.06 11.28 -0.37
CA ALA A 135 -9.03 11.54 1.06
C ALA A 135 -8.51 10.29 1.79
N THR A 136 -7.47 10.46 2.61
CA THR A 136 -6.86 9.36 3.36
C THR A 136 -6.67 9.74 4.83
N TYR A 137 -6.72 8.72 5.68
CA TYR A 137 -6.19 8.80 7.05
C TYR A 137 -4.81 8.19 7.06
N THR A 138 -3.84 8.89 7.67
CA THR A 138 -2.46 8.41 7.75
C THR A 138 -2.00 8.34 9.21
N PHE A 139 -1.55 7.16 9.62
CA PHE A 139 -1.07 6.89 10.96
C PHE A 139 0.40 6.48 10.94
N GLY A 140 1.21 7.11 11.78
CA GLY A 140 2.63 6.83 11.92
C GLY A 140 2.93 5.92 13.11
N ALA A 141 3.76 4.90 12.89
CA ALA A 141 4.43 4.16 13.95
C ALA A 141 5.93 4.49 13.90
N GLN A 142 6.54 4.81 15.05
CA GLN A 142 7.99 4.98 15.12
C GLN A 142 8.66 3.61 15.27
N VAL A 143 9.62 3.32 14.39
CA VAL A 143 10.44 2.10 14.39
C VAL A 143 11.89 2.52 14.23
N GLY A 144 12.69 2.36 15.28
CA GLY A 144 14.04 2.92 15.32
C GLY A 144 14.03 4.44 15.11
N ASP A 145 14.89 4.91 14.20
CA ASP A 145 15.03 6.32 13.83
C ASP A 145 14.17 6.74 12.63
N ALA A 146 13.17 5.92 12.28
CA ALA A 146 12.22 6.18 11.21
C ALA A 146 10.76 6.18 11.69
N ILE A 147 9.90 6.83 10.93
CA ILE A 147 8.44 6.73 11.03
C ILE A 147 7.92 5.97 9.82
N VAL A 148 7.16 4.92 10.09
CA VAL A 148 6.37 4.18 9.11
C VAL A 148 4.94 4.72 9.12
N ALA A 149 4.58 5.42 8.06
CA ALA A 149 3.26 5.97 7.80
C ALA A 149 2.40 4.95 7.04
N TYR A 150 1.23 4.64 7.58
CA TYR A 150 0.25 3.72 7.02
C TYR A 150 -1.00 4.50 6.64
N SER A 151 -1.36 4.49 5.35
CA SER A 151 -2.48 5.26 4.82
C SER A 151 -3.67 4.37 4.46
N PHE A 152 -4.87 4.88 4.75
CA PHE A 152 -6.15 4.24 4.46
C PHE A 152 -7.04 5.20 3.69
N PRO A 153 -7.70 4.79 2.61
CA PRO A 153 -8.75 5.59 1.98
C PRO A 153 -9.85 5.90 3.00
N ALA A 154 -10.35 7.13 3.02
CA ALA A 154 -11.35 7.59 3.99
C ALA A 154 -12.63 6.73 3.94
N LYS A 155 -12.99 6.26 2.75
CA LYS A 155 -14.15 5.41 2.48
C LYS A 155 -13.89 3.91 2.71
N LYS A 156 -12.66 3.48 3.01
CA LYS A 156 -12.25 2.07 3.08
C LYS A 156 -11.16 1.81 4.13
N LEU A 157 -11.49 2.02 5.41
CA LEU A 157 -10.56 1.84 6.54
C LEU A 157 -10.18 0.38 6.83
N ASP A 158 -10.86 -0.59 6.20
CA ASP A 158 -10.54 -2.01 6.27
C ASP A 158 -9.48 -2.43 5.25
N CYS A 159 -9.00 -1.51 4.40
CA CYS A 159 -8.02 -1.79 3.36
C CYS A 159 -6.97 -0.68 3.26
N MET A 160 -5.80 -0.91 3.85
CA MET A 160 -4.62 -0.07 3.69
C MET A 160 -4.27 0.10 2.22
N SER A 161 -3.97 1.33 1.80
CA SER A 161 -3.61 1.65 0.41
C SER A 161 -2.12 1.89 0.23
N ARG A 162 -1.43 2.43 1.25
CA ARG A 162 -0.03 2.83 1.10
C ARG A 162 0.75 2.73 2.40
N VAL A 163 2.04 2.42 2.26
CA VAL A 163 3.05 2.54 3.31
C VAL A 163 4.14 3.51 2.84
N ALA A 164 4.56 4.42 3.71
CA ALA A 164 5.71 5.28 3.49
C ALA A 164 6.63 5.27 4.72
N VAL A 165 7.93 5.29 4.48
CA VAL A 165 8.97 5.24 5.52
C VAL A 165 9.86 6.45 5.34
N THR A 166 10.05 7.19 6.42
CA THR A 166 10.79 8.46 6.43
C THR A 166 11.60 8.59 7.73
N PRO A 167 12.72 9.33 7.76
CA PRO A 167 13.45 9.59 8.99
C PRO A 167 12.55 10.29 10.02
N ALA A 168 12.57 9.79 11.26
CA ALA A 168 11.72 10.28 12.33
C ALA A 168 11.97 11.76 12.61
N LYS A 169 13.23 12.20 12.58
CA LYS A 169 13.61 13.62 12.76
C LYS A 169 12.91 14.54 11.76
N VAL A 170 12.89 14.16 10.48
CA VAL A 170 12.25 14.94 9.41
C VAL A 170 10.75 14.99 9.59
N THR A 171 10.14 13.85 9.88
CA THR A 171 8.68 13.73 10.00
C THR A 171 8.14 14.40 11.26
N LYS A 172 8.80 14.20 12.41
CA LYS A 172 8.43 14.88 13.66
C LYS A 172 8.55 16.40 13.55
N SER A 173 9.62 16.89 12.92
CA SER A 173 9.79 18.32 12.67
C SER A 173 8.63 18.91 11.83
N LYS A 174 8.20 18.20 10.77
CA LYS A 174 7.04 18.63 9.96
C LYS A 174 5.72 18.63 10.75
N LEU A 175 5.58 17.73 11.72
CA LEU A 175 4.40 17.60 12.56
C LEU A 175 4.44 18.51 13.80
N GLY A 176 5.53 19.23 14.05
CA GLY A 176 5.70 20.04 15.26
C GLY A 176 5.83 19.21 16.55
N ILE A 177 6.24 17.94 16.43
CA ILE A 177 6.46 17.04 17.55
C ILE A 177 7.93 17.12 17.93
N GLN A 178 8.22 17.37 19.22
CA GLN A 178 9.59 17.41 19.76
C GLN A 178 10.06 16.00 20.15
#